data_AF-A0A2V5V1Y0-F1
#
_entry.id   AF-A0A2V5V1Y0-F1
#
_cell.length_a   1.000
_cell.length_b   1.000
_cell.length_c   1.000
_cell.angle_alpha   90.00
_cell.angle_beta   90.00
_cell.angle_gamma   90.00
#
_symmetry.space_group_name_H-M   'P 1'
#
loop_
_entity.id
_entity.type
_entity.pdbx_description
1 polymer ?
#
loop_
_entity_poly.entity_id
_entity_poly.type
_entity_poly.pdbx_seq_one_letter_code
_entity_poly.pdbx_strand_id
1 'polypeptide(L)'
;MGKLNRMDFSWSNRQREVPDAAGRFARQQLNYNIIENDRAGVFYHNAWKKCGGFGIQGVPVSKQYGENIRIRNPFCENQSVLNAQVALWSNQS
;
A
#
# COMPACT_ATOMS: atom_id res chain seq x y z
N MET A 1 -6.94 40.60 -11.36
CA MET A 1 -6.50 40.06 -10.06
C MET A 1 -6.32 38.56 -10.20
N GLY A 2 -5.08 38.10 -10.30
CA GLY A 2 -4.76 36.68 -10.48
C GLY A 2 -5.06 35.89 -9.21
N LYS A 3 -5.84 34.81 -9.36
CA LYS A 3 -6.15 33.86 -8.29
C LYS A 3 -4.84 33.22 -7.84
N LEU A 4 -4.43 33.39 -6.59
CA LEU A 4 -3.33 32.61 -6.03
C LEU A 4 -3.73 31.13 -6.14
N ASN A 5 -2.94 30.37 -6.90
CA ASN A 5 -3.10 28.94 -7.10
C ASN A 5 -2.87 28.24 -5.76
N ARG A 6 -3.94 27.99 -5.01
CA ARG A 6 -3.89 27.17 -3.80
C ARG A 6 -3.54 25.74 -4.22
N MET A 7 -2.46 25.18 -3.66
CA MET A 7 -2.09 23.78 -3.92
C MET A 7 -3.24 22.87 -3.48
N ASP A 8 -3.67 21.99 -4.38
CA ASP A 8 -4.71 20.99 -4.13
C ASP A 8 -4.05 19.72 -3.60
N PHE A 9 -4.32 19.39 -2.33
CA PHE A 9 -3.82 18.18 -1.66
C PHE A 9 -4.82 17.02 -1.71
N SER A 10 -5.93 17.18 -2.44
CA SER A 10 -6.90 16.11 -2.61
C SER A 10 -6.29 14.96 -3.42
N TRP A 11 -6.72 13.74 -3.09
CA TRP A 11 -6.31 12.57 -3.85
C TRP A 11 -7.05 12.51 -5.18
N SER A 12 -6.30 12.29 -6.25
CA SER A 12 -6.87 11.93 -7.54
C SER A 12 -7.73 10.66 -7.44
N ASN A 13 -8.66 10.48 -8.38
CA ASN A 13 -9.51 9.28 -8.45
C ASN A 13 -8.66 8.00 -8.43
N ARG A 14 -7.54 7.99 -9.17
CA ARG A 14 -6.61 6.84 -9.24
C ARG A 14 -5.92 6.58 -7.91
N GLN A 15 -5.46 7.61 -7.20
CA GLN A 15 -4.83 7.45 -5.89
C GLN A 15 -5.80 6.88 -4.84
N ARG A 16 -7.11 7.09 -5.00
CA ARG A 16 -8.14 6.53 -4.12
C ARG A 16 -8.42 5.04 -4.32
N GLU A 17 -8.12 4.47 -5.48
CA GLU A 17 -8.47 3.08 -5.80
C GLU A 17 -7.86 2.07 -4.80
N VAL A 18 -6.57 2.22 -4.49
CA VAL A 18 -5.82 1.38 -3.55
C VAL A 18 -6.37 1.44 -2.12
N PRO A 19 -6.48 2.62 -1.48
CA PRO A 19 -6.99 2.75 -0.12
C PRO A 19 -8.47 2.36 -0.01
N ASP A 20 -9.30 2.65 -1.01
CA ASP A 20 -10.70 2.21 -1.01
C ASP A 20 -10.83 0.69 -1.08
N ALA A 21 -10.01 0.04 -1.92
CA ALA A 21 -9.95 -1.42 -1.99
C ALA A 21 -9.44 -2.03 -0.68
N ALA A 22 -8.40 -1.44 -0.07
CA ALA A 22 -7.86 -1.88 1.21
C ALA A 22 -8.89 -1.76 2.34
N GLY A 23 -9.64 -0.65 2.38
CA GLY A 23 -10.71 -0.44 3.36
C GLY A 23 -11.85 -1.47 3.23
N ARG A 24 -12.28 -1.79 2.00
CA ARG A 24 -13.27 -2.85 1.75
C ARG A 24 -12.76 -4.22 2.18
N PHE A 25 -11.52 -4.56 1.80
CA PHE A 25 -10.88 -5.82 2.17
C PHE A 25 -10.79 -5.98 3.70
N ALA A 26 -10.32 -4.95 4.41
CA ALA A 26 -10.16 -5.00 5.86
C ALA A 26 -11.50 -5.27 6.57
N ARG A 27 -12.57 -4.55 6.18
CA ARG A 27 -13.92 -4.75 6.75
C ARG A 27 -14.46 -6.16 6.52
N GLN A 28 -14.19 -6.76 5.37
CA GLN A 28 -14.73 -8.07 5.00
C GLN A 28 -13.88 -9.24 5.53
N GLN A 29 -12.56 -9.09 5.53
CA GLN A 29 -11.62 -10.21 5.70
C GLN A 29 -10.85 -10.17 7.02
N LEU A 30 -10.78 -9.00 7.66
CA LEU A 30 -10.01 -8.76 8.89
C LEU A 30 -10.89 -8.38 10.09
N ASN A 31 -12.20 -8.63 10.03
CA ASN A 31 -13.13 -8.38 11.14
C ASN A 31 -13.10 -9.51 12.18
N TYR A 32 -11.97 -9.68 12.86
CA TYR A 32 -11.78 -10.59 14.00
C TYR A 32 -11.59 -9.79 15.30
N ASN A 33 -11.44 -10.47 16.44
CA ASN A 33 -11.31 -9.85 17.76
C ASN A 33 -9.95 -9.12 17.93
N ILE A 34 -9.77 -8.03 17.20
CA ILE A 34 -8.52 -7.26 17.16
C ILE A 34 -8.19 -6.62 18.51
N ILE A 35 -9.21 -6.18 19.25
CA ILE A 35 -9.04 -5.53 20.56
C ILE A 35 -8.43 -6.52 21.56
N GLU A 36 -8.99 -7.73 21.65
CA GLU A 36 -8.47 -8.73 22.57
C GLU A 36 -7.12 -9.28 22.12
N ASN A 37 -6.93 -9.50 20.82
CA ASN A 37 -5.65 -9.97 20.30
C ASN A 37 -4.53 -8.96 20.54
N ASP A 38 -4.79 -7.66 20.38
CA ASP A 38 -3.84 -6.59 20.69
C ASP A 38 -3.50 -6.59 22.19
N ARG A 39 -4.53 -6.62 23.05
CA ARG A 39 -4.37 -6.69 24.51
C ARG A 39 -3.54 -7.90 24.96
N ALA A 40 -3.75 -9.06 24.33
CA ALA A 40 -3.08 -10.30 24.66
C ALA A 40 -1.72 -10.49 23.95
N GLY A 41 -1.30 -9.55 23.09
CA GLY A 41 -0.08 -9.67 22.29
C GLY A 41 -0.11 -10.82 21.27
N VAL A 42 -1.31 -11.20 20.81
CA VAL A 42 -1.51 -12.32 19.89
C VAL A 42 -1.39 -11.84 18.45
N PHE A 43 -0.36 -12.32 17.76
CA PHE A 43 -0.21 -12.10 16.33
C PHE A 43 -1.14 -13.02 15.52
N TYR A 44 -2.12 -12.45 14.83
CA TYR A 44 -3.07 -13.24 14.06
C TYR A 44 -2.54 -13.61 12.67
N HIS A 45 -1.79 -14.70 12.61
CA HIS A 45 -1.11 -15.18 11.42
C HIS A 45 -2.02 -15.42 10.19
N ASN A 46 -3.26 -15.86 10.39
CA ASN A 46 -4.19 -16.06 9.28
C ASN A 46 -4.61 -14.74 8.61
N ALA A 47 -4.80 -13.68 9.40
CA ALA A 47 -5.03 -12.34 8.86
C ALA A 47 -3.81 -11.82 8.09
N TRP A 48 -2.60 -12.07 8.60
CA TRP A 48 -1.37 -11.73 7.91
C TRP A 48 -1.25 -12.41 6.54
N LYS A 49 -1.57 -13.70 6.44
CA LYS A 49 -1.62 -14.42 5.15
C LYS A 49 -2.66 -13.84 4.20
N LYS A 50 -3.84 -13.46 4.69
CA LYS A 50 -4.87 -12.80 3.88
C LYS A 50 -4.35 -11.48 3.31
N CYS A 51 -3.63 -10.68 4.09
CA CYS A 51 -2.99 -9.45 3.64
C CYS A 51 -1.95 -9.72 2.53
N GLY A 52 -1.14 -10.78 2.68
CA GLY A 52 -0.21 -11.23 1.64
C GLY A 52 -0.92 -11.61 0.33
N GLY A 53 -2.00 -12.39 0.41
CA GLY A 53 -2.81 -12.77 -0.77
C GLY A 53 -3.57 -11.62 -1.42
N PHE A 54 -3.89 -10.58 -0.65
CA PHE A 54 -4.44 -9.31 -1.16
C PHE A 54 -3.37 -8.48 -1.89
N GLY A 55 -2.09 -8.61 -1.49
CA GLY A 55 -0.95 -7.95 -2.12
C GLY A 55 -0.53 -6.64 -1.47
N ILE A 56 -1.14 -6.24 -0.35
CA ILE A 56 -0.84 -4.97 0.33
C ILE A 56 0.60 -4.91 0.89
N GLN A 57 1.18 -6.06 1.23
CA GLN A 57 2.54 -6.17 1.75
C GLN A 57 3.62 -5.95 0.66
N GLY A 58 3.24 -6.08 -0.62
CA GLY A 58 4.14 -5.93 -1.78
C GLY A 58 3.93 -4.64 -2.57
N VAL A 59 3.17 -3.67 -2.06
CA VAL A 59 2.78 -2.44 -2.79
C VAL A 59 3.96 -1.66 -3.41
N PRO A 60 5.15 -1.52 -2.78
CA PRO A 60 6.28 -0.83 -3.41
C PRO A 60 7.14 -1.74 -4.31
N VAL A 61 6.89 -3.04 -4.32
CA VAL A 61 7.74 -4.03 -4.98
C VAL A 61 7.38 -4.13 -6.47
N SER A 62 8.40 -4.10 -7.33
CA SER A 62 8.20 -4.28 -8.77
C SER A 62 7.67 -5.68 -9.10
N LYS A 63 6.86 -5.79 -10.16
CA LYS A 63 6.17 -7.04 -10.54
C LYS A 63 7.10 -8.24 -10.72
N GLN A 64 8.34 -8.02 -11.17
CA GLN A 64 9.33 -9.07 -11.38
C GLN A 64 9.70 -9.82 -10.09
N TYR A 65 9.46 -9.23 -8.91
CA TYR A 65 9.72 -9.85 -7.60
C TYR A 65 8.44 -10.17 -6.83
N GLY A 66 7.26 -9.97 -7.42
CA GLY A 66 5.97 -10.14 -6.76
C GLY A 66 4.91 -10.64 -7.72
N GLU A 67 4.86 -11.95 -7.93
CA GLU A 67 3.95 -12.61 -8.89
C GLU A 67 2.47 -12.43 -8.55
N ASN A 68 2.13 -12.04 -7.31
CA ASN A 68 0.75 -11.95 -6.79
C ASN A 68 0.32 -10.55 -6.32
N ILE A 69 0.99 -9.48 -6.78
CA ILE A 69 0.57 -8.11 -6.43
C ILE A 69 -0.67 -7.72 -7.26
N ARG A 70 -1.86 -7.89 -6.67
CA ARG A 70 -3.14 -7.57 -7.30
C ARG A 70 -3.48 -6.09 -7.28
N ILE A 71 -2.90 -5.33 -6.35
CA ILE A 71 -3.14 -3.90 -6.19
C ILE A 71 -1.99 -3.15 -6.83
N ARG A 72 -2.25 -2.50 -7.97
CA ARG A 72 -1.26 -1.66 -8.61
C ARG A 72 -1.07 -0.40 -7.77
N ASN A 73 0.16 -0.19 -7.30
CA ASN A 73 0.53 1.08 -6.73
C ASN A 73 0.70 2.10 -7.87
N PRO A 74 -0.13 3.15 -7.97
CA PRO A 74 0.03 4.16 -9.00
C PRO A 74 1.37 4.92 -8.91
N PHE A 75 2.06 4.85 -7.78
CA PHE A 75 3.40 5.43 -7.61
C PHE A 75 4.53 4.52 -8.14
N CYS A 76 4.30 3.22 -8.32
CA CYS A 76 5.32 2.25 -8.75
C CYS A 76 5.19 1.82 -10.23
N GLU A 77 4.22 2.34 -10.97
CA GLU A 77 4.09 2.05 -12.41
C GLU A 77 5.23 2.66 -13.24
N ASN A 78 5.95 3.65 -12.70
CA ASN A 78 7.13 4.22 -13.34
C ASN A 78 8.41 3.59 -12.78
N GLN A 79 8.85 2.50 -13.41
CA GLN A 79 10.06 1.75 -13.05
C GLN A 79 11.30 2.65 -12.92
N SER A 80 11.36 3.79 -13.64
CA SER A 80 12.44 4.76 -13.53
C SER A 80 12.53 5.43 -12.15
N VAL A 81 11.39 5.71 -11.51
CA VAL A 81 11.32 6.36 -10.18
C VAL A 81 11.73 5.37 -9.10
N LEU A 82 11.30 4.11 -9.24
CA LEU A 82 11.69 3.05 -8.32
C LEU A 82 13.21 2.79 -8.38
N ASN A 83 13.76 2.71 -9.59
CA ASN A 83 15.20 2.52 -9.80
C ASN A 83 16.00 3.72 -9.28
N ALA A 84 15.50 4.95 -9.44
CA ALA A 84 16.14 6.14 -8.87
C ALA A 84 16.14 6.10 -7.33
N GLN A 85 15.04 5.69 -6.71
CA GLN A 85 14.94 5.59 -5.25
C GLN A 85 15.86 4.49 -4.69
N VAL A 86 15.94 3.32 -5.32
CA VAL A 86 16.85 2.24 -4.93
C VAL A 86 18.31 2.66 -5.09
N ALA A 87 18.66 3.31 -6.22
CA ALA A 87 20.03 3.81 -6.45
C ALA A 87 20.46 4.86 -5.41
N LEU A 88 19.55 5.74 -4.99
CA LEU A 88 19.82 6.73 -3.93
C LEU A 88 20.08 6.09 -2.56
N TRP A 89 19.50 4.92 -2.28
CA TRP A 89 19.67 4.18 -1.04
C TRP A 89 20.93 3.29 -1.06
N SER A 90 21.31 2.74 -2.21
CA SER A 90 22.54 1.95 -2.36
C SER A 90 23.83 2.79 -2.33
N ASN A 91 23.75 4.09 -2.63
CA ASN A 91 24.91 5.00 -2.61
C ASN A 91 25.11 5.72 -1.24
N GLN A 92 24.32 5.37 -0.22
CA GLN A 92 24.42 5.92 1.14
C GLN A 92 24.95 4.88 2.16
N SER A 93 25.36 3.71 1.71
CA SER A 93 25.96 2.61 2.48
C SER A 93 27.35 2.29 1.95
#